data_AF-A0AAJ0A2A4-F1
#
_entry.id   AF-A0AAJ0A2A4-F1
#
_cell.length_a   1.000
_cell.length_b   1.000
_cell.length_c   1.000
_cell.angle_alpha   90.00
_cell.angle_beta   90.00
_cell.angle_gamma   90.00
#
_symmetry.space_group_name_H-M   'P 1'
#
loop_
_entity.id
_entity.type
_entity.pdbx_description
1 polymer ?
#
loop_
_entity_poly.entity_id
_entity_poly.type
_entity_poly.pdbx_seq_one_letter_code
_entity_poly.pdbx_strand_id
1 'polypeptide(L)'
;MSSDGTQGPVEPPMRLELRDMIKDHPDQWTLYLLALERFQAVPEDQPLSYFQIAGIHGRPAMKWPDQKWNRAEGLDLGRGYGGYCTHSSILFLTWHRPYLALFEARCEYIKAARTFRMPYWDWARPELPLFPDEALSRREHVVERPESQKGDTDKFPGKINPLASYKFGEDAAIDQFTAPKLGVKGMNVSERILFLLQGYKGFGAVSNNSEFGNGTTEIPFNDWGSIEDVHNAVHGYIGGGYMGRPPLSAFDPIFWLHHTNIDRLFAIWQACNPGKYVIPKDSTEPTVVRAAGSEETVDSPLTPFAQSVAADGQQKFWTSAGVVDTKTFGYIYPETQSVFNSRKRILNEVDRLYLKRASFANILRSQPGDVETLKQLQQRAKTHLKSEGTAAPELPAGRDIQKLAVGGKYLEWLVNIRAEKAELNGNYIVNIFLGDPDSNTLPLLYVKDHAHVGSFATFGQDENSSCDNCKKGREEKLKITGQIPLTIALVERYLAGQVDSLKPEHITLPTEELKSPEDTKNLLICVVSNEVTFKADNSEVPEYSDVVTSYPEITNDIPESFGTGYDGNNF
;
A
#
# COMPACT_ATOMS: atom_id res chain seq x y z
N MET A 1 -33.49 23.95 -20.09
CA MET A 1 -32.94 23.57 -21.41
C MET A 1 -31.98 24.67 -21.82
N SER A 2 -30.69 24.47 -21.60
CA SER A 2 -29.62 25.25 -22.26
C SER A 2 -29.13 24.40 -23.43
N SER A 3 -29.05 25.04 -24.58
CA SER A 3 -28.87 24.44 -25.90
C SER A 3 -27.46 24.66 -26.42
N ASP A 4 -26.47 24.00 -25.84
CA ASP A 4 -25.15 23.83 -26.44
C ASP A 4 -24.80 22.33 -26.54
N GLY A 5 -24.96 21.79 -27.75
CA GLY A 5 -24.76 20.38 -28.09
C GLY A 5 -23.29 19.95 -28.12
N THR A 6 -22.53 20.23 -27.06
CA THR A 6 -21.17 19.72 -26.87
C THR A 6 -20.94 19.33 -25.41
N GLN A 7 -21.70 18.35 -24.90
CA GLN A 7 -21.26 17.59 -23.74
C GLN A 7 -21.08 16.15 -24.21
N GLY A 8 -19.81 15.73 -24.32
CA GLY A 8 -19.49 14.31 -24.22
C GLY A 8 -20.08 13.74 -22.91
N PRO A 9 -20.09 12.41 -22.73
CA PRO A 9 -20.64 11.82 -21.51
C PRO A 9 -20.01 12.50 -20.28
N VAL A 10 -20.85 13.09 -19.44
CA VAL A 10 -20.42 13.77 -18.20
C VAL A 10 -19.66 12.74 -17.38
N GLU A 11 -18.38 13.00 -17.11
CA GLU A 11 -17.57 12.09 -16.32
C GLU A 11 -18.14 11.99 -14.90
N PRO A 12 -18.09 10.79 -14.27
CA PRO A 12 -18.47 10.68 -12.88
C PRO A 12 -17.58 11.58 -12.00
N PRO A 13 -18.05 11.96 -10.81
CA PRO A 13 -17.23 12.72 -9.87
C PRO A 13 -15.94 11.98 -9.47
N MET A 14 -14.91 12.75 -9.16
CA MET A 14 -13.60 12.22 -8.75
C MET A 14 -13.55 11.94 -7.25
N ARG A 15 -12.94 10.81 -6.88
CA ARG A 15 -12.34 10.66 -5.53
C ARG A 15 -11.09 11.53 -5.49
N LEU A 16 -11.01 12.45 -4.54
CA LEU A 16 -9.93 13.42 -4.43
C LEU A 16 -8.92 13.02 -3.36
N GLU A 17 -7.68 13.47 -3.48
CA GLU A 17 -6.70 13.31 -2.40
C GLU A 17 -7.18 14.09 -1.18
N LEU A 18 -7.03 13.49 0.01
CA LEU A 18 -7.50 14.01 1.29
C LEU A 18 -7.17 15.51 1.50
N ARG A 19 -5.92 15.90 1.30
CA ARG A 19 -5.40 17.23 1.59
C ARG A 19 -5.77 18.22 0.50
N ASP A 20 -5.83 17.76 -0.74
CA ASP A 20 -6.38 18.56 -1.85
C ASP A 20 -7.89 18.83 -1.63
N MET A 21 -8.66 17.85 -1.15
CA MET A 21 -10.07 18.04 -0.75
C MET A 21 -10.21 19.05 0.40
N ILE A 22 -9.39 18.94 1.45
CA ILE A 22 -9.42 19.87 2.58
C ILE A 22 -9.16 21.31 2.14
N LYS A 23 -8.21 21.48 1.22
CA LYS A 23 -7.78 22.79 0.75
C LYS A 23 -8.79 23.40 -0.23
N ASP A 24 -9.21 22.64 -1.23
CA ASP A 24 -9.92 23.16 -2.40
C ASP A 24 -11.44 22.88 -2.35
N HIS A 25 -11.89 21.94 -1.50
CA HIS A 25 -13.29 21.53 -1.33
C HIS A 25 -13.67 21.33 0.16
N PRO A 26 -13.51 22.36 1.02
CA PRO A 26 -13.70 22.24 2.47
C PRO A 26 -15.13 21.87 2.89
N ASP A 27 -16.12 22.15 2.05
CA ASP A 27 -17.50 21.73 2.19
C ASP A 27 -17.67 20.21 2.03
N GLN A 28 -17.00 19.61 1.04
CA GLN A 28 -16.95 18.15 0.87
C GLN A 28 -16.20 17.47 2.01
N TRP A 29 -15.11 18.08 2.48
CA TRP A 29 -14.38 17.60 3.65
C TRP A 29 -15.27 17.60 4.91
N THR A 30 -15.97 18.71 5.16
CA THR A 30 -16.93 18.82 6.27
C THR A 30 -18.03 17.77 6.16
N LEU A 31 -18.58 17.57 4.95
CA LEU A 31 -19.60 16.56 4.69
C LEU A 31 -19.08 15.14 5.01
N TYR A 32 -17.85 14.82 4.60
CA TYR A 32 -17.24 13.53 4.89
C TYR A 32 -17.11 13.27 6.39
N LEU A 33 -16.58 14.24 7.15
CA LEU A 33 -16.42 14.10 8.60
C LEU A 33 -17.78 13.93 9.30
N LEU A 34 -18.79 14.73 8.93
CA LEU A 34 -20.13 14.61 9.50
C LEU A 34 -20.82 13.29 9.12
N ALA A 35 -20.61 12.80 7.89
CA ALA A 35 -21.15 11.53 7.45
C ALA A 35 -20.49 10.37 8.21
N LEU A 36 -19.17 10.40 8.36
CA LEU A 36 -18.42 9.36 9.09
C LEU A 36 -18.79 9.33 10.57
N GLU A 37 -18.85 10.48 11.25
CA GLU A 37 -19.30 10.56 12.64
C GLU A 37 -20.68 9.91 12.83
N ARG A 38 -21.64 10.25 11.96
CA ARG A 38 -22.98 9.67 12.01
C ARG A 38 -22.99 8.19 11.69
N PHE A 39 -22.17 7.75 10.74
CA PHE A 39 -22.08 6.36 10.34
C PHE A 39 -21.53 5.49 11.46
N GLN A 40 -20.52 5.98 12.19
CA GLN A 40 -19.97 5.34 13.38
C GLN A 40 -20.97 5.28 14.55
N ALA A 41 -21.90 6.23 14.63
CA ALA A 41 -22.95 6.24 15.64
C ALA A 41 -24.16 5.32 15.34
N VAL A 42 -24.20 4.67 14.17
CA VAL A 42 -25.27 3.71 13.84
C VAL A 42 -25.12 2.47 14.75
N PRO A 43 -26.18 1.99 15.42
CA PRO A 43 -26.08 0.84 16.32
C PRO A 43 -25.48 -0.40 15.64
N GLU A 44 -24.61 -1.11 16.35
CA GLU A 44 -23.80 -2.22 15.82
C GLU A 44 -24.61 -3.41 15.31
N ASP A 45 -25.86 -3.56 15.78
CA ASP A 45 -26.80 -4.60 15.34
C ASP A 45 -27.47 -4.30 13.99
N GLN A 46 -27.35 -3.06 13.50
CA GLN A 46 -27.90 -2.67 12.21
C GLN A 46 -26.98 -3.18 11.09
N PRO A 47 -27.48 -3.92 10.08
CA PRO A 47 -26.64 -4.57 9.06
C PRO A 47 -25.75 -3.62 8.25
N LEU A 48 -26.12 -2.35 8.19
CA LEU A 48 -25.41 -1.30 7.47
C LEU A 48 -24.81 -0.25 8.42
N SER A 49 -24.47 -0.65 9.65
CA SER A 49 -23.66 0.12 10.60
C SER A 49 -22.18 0.08 10.21
N TYR A 50 -21.40 1.03 10.74
CA TYR A 50 -19.95 1.02 10.54
C TYR A 50 -19.35 -0.29 11.03
N PHE A 51 -19.80 -0.78 12.19
CA PHE A 51 -19.36 -2.05 12.76
C PHE A 51 -19.59 -3.23 11.83
N GLN A 52 -20.81 -3.39 11.30
CA GLN A 52 -21.15 -4.51 10.43
C GLN A 52 -20.39 -4.46 9.11
N ILE A 53 -20.22 -3.27 8.53
CA ILE A 53 -19.49 -3.09 7.27
C ILE A 53 -17.99 -3.33 7.48
N ALA A 54 -17.37 -2.74 8.51
CA ALA A 54 -15.97 -3.01 8.87
C ALA A 54 -15.73 -4.51 9.17
N GLY A 55 -16.69 -5.15 9.83
CA GLY A 55 -16.66 -6.57 10.14
C GLY A 55 -16.70 -7.51 8.93
N ILE A 56 -17.09 -7.02 7.73
CA ILE A 56 -16.99 -7.81 6.49
C ILE A 56 -15.54 -8.20 6.22
N HIS A 57 -14.60 -7.28 6.45
CA HIS A 57 -13.19 -7.51 6.18
C HIS A 57 -12.65 -8.67 7.03
N GLY A 58 -13.02 -8.66 8.30
CA GLY A 58 -12.41 -9.48 9.33
C GLY A 58 -13.43 -9.92 10.37
N ARG A 59 -13.14 -9.60 11.63
CA ARG A 59 -13.97 -10.00 12.77
C ARG A 59 -15.11 -9.00 13.01
N PRO A 60 -16.23 -9.43 13.61
CA PRO A 60 -16.57 -10.82 13.92
C PRO A 60 -16.87 -11.64 12.64
N ALA A 61 -16.49 -12.92 12.65
CA ALA A 61 -16.80 -13.83 11.55
C ALA A 61 -18.30 -14.11 11.53
N MET A 62 -19.03 -13.51 10.59
CA MET A 62 -20.49 -13.70 10.49
C MET A 62 -21.00 -13.62 9.06
N LYS A 63 -22.21 -14.14 8.85
CA LYS A 63 -22.96 -13.90 7.61
C LYS A 63 -23.23 -12.40 7.49
N TRP A 64 -22.98 -11.80 6.32
CA TRP A 64 -23.31 -10.39 6.11
C TRP A 64 -24.20 -10.19 4.86
N PRO A 65 -25.29 -9.41 4.96
CA PRO A 65 -25.95 -9.04 6.21
C PRO A 65 -26.59 -10.28 6.85
N ASP A 66 -26.49 -10.44 8.18
CA ASP A 66 -27.14 -11.57 8.85
C ASP A 66 -28.65 -11.34 8.96
N GLN A 67 -29.36 -11.66 7.88
CA GLN A 67 -30.80 -11.44 7.75
C GLN A 67 -31.49 -12.72 7.28
N LYS A 68 -32.77 -12.88 7.66
CA LYS A 68 -33.57 -14.07 7.29
C LYS A 68 -33.71 -14.25 5.78
N TRP A 69 -33.73 -13.15 5.02
CA TRP A 69 -33.79 -13.19 3.55
C TRP A 69 -32.45 -13.55 2.91
N ASN A 70 -31.33 -13.35 3.61
CA ASN A 70 -30.01 -13.70 3.13
C ASN A 70 -29.78 -15.20 3.30
N ARG A 71 -29.97 -15.93 2.20
CA ARG A 71 -29.79 -17.38 2.08
C ARG A 71 -28.41 -17.76 1.55
N ALA A 72 -27.38 -16.95 1.79
CA ALA A 72 -26.01 -17.30 1.42
C ALA A 72 -25.63 -18.68 2.01
N GLU A 73 -25.32 -19.62 1.13
CA GLU A 73 -24.87 -20.98 1.45
C GLU A 73 -23.34 -21.08 1.31
N GLY A 74 -22.74 -22.17 1.82
CA GLY A 74 -21.30 -22.40 1.70
C GLY A 74 -20.43 -21.55 2.63
N LEU A 75 -21.04 -20.82 3.58
CA LEU A 75 -20.33 -20.11 4.63
C LEU A 75 -19.80 -21.09 5.67
N ASP A 76 -18.49 -21.06 5.88
CA ASP A 76 -17.81 -21.77 6.96
C ASP A 76 -17.35 -20.76 8.00
N LEU A 77 -18.23 -20.45 8.96
CA LEU A 77 -17.94 -19.52 10.05
C LEU A 77 -16.98 -20.11 11.10
N GLY A 78 -16.70 -21.42 11.02
CA GLY A 78 -15.71 -22.11 11.84
C GLY A 78 -14.27 -21.89 11.36
N ARG A 79 -14.08 -21.51 10.09
CA ARG A 79 -12.80 -21.06 9.52
C ARG A 79 -12.38 -19.74 10.13
N GLY A 80 -11.75 -19.82 11.29
CA GLY A 80 -11.56 -18.68 12.17
C GLY A 80 -10.77 -17.47 11.62
N TYR A 81 -10.25 -17.47 10.38
CA TYR A 81 -9.69 -16.26 9.75
C TYR A 81 -10.64 -15.10 9.80
N GLY A 82 -11.93 -15.43 9.76
CA GLY A 82 -12.97 -14.56 10.25
C GLY A 82 -12.94 -13.27 9.49
N GLY A 83 -13.54 -13.30 8.29
CA GLY A 83 -13.65 -12.20 7.34
C GLY A 83 -13.86 -12.71 5.91
N TYR A 84 -14.45 -11.88 5.05
CA TYR A 84 -14.62 -12.15 3.62
C TYR A 84 -13.44 -11.69 2.77
N CYS A 85 -12.51 -10.90 3.35
CA CYS A 85 -11.43 -10.28 2.60
C CYS A 85 -10.52 -11.32 1.91
N THR A 86 -10.00 -10.94 0.74
CA THR A 86 -9.08 -11.77 -0.04
C THR A 86 -7.69 -11.14 0.03
N HIS A 87 -6.76 -11.80 0.73
CA HIS A 87 -5.34 -11.41 0.83
C HIS A 87 -4.45 -12.52 0.29
N SER A 88 -3.27 -12.15 -0.21
CA SER A 88 -2.36 -13.03 -0.95
C SER A 88 -3.13 -13.79 -2.06
N SER A 89 -4.08 -13.11 -2.69
CA SER A 89 -5.08 -13.70 -3.59
C SER A 89 -5.16 -12.89 -4.88
N ILE A 90 -5.41 -13.57 -6.00
CA ILE A 90 -5.56 -12.87 -7.29
C ILE A 90 -6.78 -11.94 -7.31
N LEU A 91 -7.70 -12.11 -6.35
CA LEU A 91 -8.86 -11.25 -6.20
C LEU A 91 -8.61 -10.00 -5.34
N PHE A 92 -7.45 -9.86 -4.68
CA PHE A 92 -7.14 -8.78 -3.72
C PHE A 92 -7.61 -7.40 -4.19
N LEU A 93 -7.10 -6.92 -5.33
CA LEU A 93 -7.46 -5.59 -5.84
C LEU A 93 -8.94 -5.48 -6.23
N THR A 94 -9.51 -6.55 -6.79
CA THR A 94 -10.88 -6.54 -7.32
C THR A 94 -11.93 -6.72 -6.23
N TRP A 95 -11.62 -7.41 -5.13
CA TRP A 95 -12.53 -7.61 -4.00
C TRP A 95 -12.68 -6.34 -3.16
N HIS A 96 -11.59 -5.60 -2.95
CA HIS A 96 -11.62 -4.36 -2.17
C HIS A 96 -12.38 -3.22 -2.89
N ARG A 97 -12.48 -3.24 -4.22
CA ARG A 97 -13.22 -2.22 -4.99
C ARG A 97 -14.72 -2.13 -4.65
N PRO A 98 -15.54 -3.19 -4.76
CA PRO A 98 -16.94 -3.15 -4.34
C PRO A 98 -17.09 -2.97 -2.82
N TYR A 99 -16.09 -3.35 -2.02
CA TYR A 99 -16.09 -3.07 -0.58
C TYR A 99 -16.06 -1.55 -0.29
N LEU A 100 -15.20 -0.81 -1.00
CA LEU A 100 -15.15 0.64 -0.94
C LEU A 100 -16.43 1.29 -1.47
N ALA A 101 -17.01 0.76 -2.55
CA ALA A 101 -18.27 1.25 -3.08
C ALA A 101 -19.42 1.08 -2.09
N LEU A 102 -19.47 -0.05 -1.36
CA LEU A 102 -20.44 -0.28 -0.29
C LEU A 102 -20.28 0.75 0.84
N PHE A 103 -19.04 1.03 1.26
CA PHE A 103 -18.77 2.02 2.30
C PHE A 103 -19.17 3.42 1.87
N GLU A 104 -18.75 3.84 0.68
CA GLU A 104 -19.04 5.17 0.12
C GLU A 104 -20.54 5.44 -0.03
N ALA A 105 -21.32 4.44 -0.44
CA ALA A 105 -22.78 4.54 -0.56
C ALA A 105 -23.49 4.86 0.78
N ARG A 106 -22.83 4.65 1.92
CA ARG A 106 -23.38 5.00 3.25
C ARG A 106 -23.08 6.44 3.67
N CYS A 107 -22.17 7.12 2.98
CA CYS A 107 -21.82 8.51 3.26
C CYS A 107 -22.67 9.53 2.47
N GLU A 108 -23.62 9.10 1.63
CA GLU A 108 -24.39 9.99 0.76
C GLU A 108 -25.51 10.78 1.51
N TYR A 109 -25.26 12.06 1.82
CA TYR A 109 -26.29 13.03 2.26
C TYR A 109 -26.58 14.10 1.18
N ILE A 110 -27.81 14.12 0.64
CA ILE A 110 -28.50 15.12 -0.21
C ILE A 110 -27.64 16.14 -1.00
N LYS A 111 -27.87 16.19 -2.33
CA LYS A 111 -27.47 17.18 -3.35
C LYS A 111 -25.96 17.51 -3.48
N ALA A 112 -25.26 17.91 -2.42
CA ALA A 112 -23.79 17.96 -2.40
C ALA A 112 -23.20 16.53 -2.46
N ALA A 113 -23.91 15.53 -1.91
CA ALA A 113 -23.58 14.12 -2.10
C ALA A 113 -23.58 13.65 -3.55
N ARG A 114 -24.24 14.35 -4.48
CA ARG A 114 -24.26 13.92 -5.89
C ARG A 114 -22.86 13.99 -6.52
N THR A 115 -22.03 14.91 -6.05
CA THR A 115 -20.65 15.09 -6.53
C THR A 115 -19.61 14.62 -5.51
N PHE A 116 -19.99 14.42 -4.25
CA PHE A 116 -19.09 13.89 -3.22
C PHE A 116 -18.61 12.49 -3.55
N ARG A 117 -17.32 12.25 -3.36
CA ARG A 117 -16.72 10.91 -3.32
C ARG A 117 -15.73 10.83 -2.16
N MET A 118 -15.59 9.66 -1.55
CA MET A 118 -14.68 9.42 -0.43
C MET A 118 -13.24 9.78 -0.83
N PRO A 119 -12.52 10.55 0.00
CA PRO A 119 -11.14 10.89 -0.32
C PRO A 119 -10.22 9.67 -0.25
N TYR A 120 -9.10 9.74 -0.98
CA TYR A 120 -7.98 8.81 -0.81
C TYR A 120 -6.84 9.46 -0.05
N TRP A 121 -6.08 8.67 0.70
CA TRP A 121 -4.86 9.10 1.36
C TRP A 121 -3.64 8.67 0.55
N ASP A 122 -3.01 9.62 -0.16
CA ASP A 122 -1.78 9.35 -0.91
C ASP A 122 -0.56 9.40 0.01
N TRP A 123 -0.25 8.25 0.61
CA TRP A 123 0.94 8.03 1.43
C TRP A 123 2.24 7.96 0.62
N ALA A 124 2.15 7.90 -0.71
CA ALA A 124 3.30 7.85 -1.61
C ALA A 124 3.73 9.24 -2.11
N ARG A 125 3.14 10.33 -1.61
CA ARG A 125 3.62 11.69 -1.94
C ARG A 125 4.90 12.01 -1.15
N PRO A 126 6.07 12.12 -1.80
CA PRO A 126 7.37 12.17 -1.12
C PRO A 126 7.59 13.44 -0.27
N GLU A 127 6.86 14.51 -0.56
CA GLU A 127 6.90 15.78 0.17
C GLU A 127 6.01 15.81 1.42
N LEU A 128 5.14 14.82 1.59
CA LEU A 128 4.20 14.74 2.70
C LEU A 128 4.63 13.69 3.73
N PRO A 129 4.29 13.88 5.01
CA PRO A 129 4.40 12.80 5.99
C PRO A 129 3.56 11.60 5.53
N LEU A 130 4.06 10.39 5.80
CA LEU A 130 3.32 9.16 5.54
C LEU A 130 1.93 9.26 6.19
N PHE A 131 1.86 9.34 7.53
CA PHE A 131 0.60 9.43 8.26
C PHE A 131 -0.03 10.84 8.14
N PRO A 132 -1.35 10.96 7.83
CA PRO A 132 -2.00 12.26 7.71
C PRO A 132 -2.27 12.85 9.09
N ASP A 133 -1.92 14.13 9.28
CA ASP A 133 -2.14 14.85 10.55
C ASP A 133 -3.62 14.89 10.94
N GLU A 134 -4.50 14.78 9.93
CA GLU A 134 -5.95 14.77 10.06
C GLU A 134 -6.47 13.57 10.85
N ALA A 135 -5.78 12.43 10.81
CA ALA A 135 -6.19 11.21 11.50
C ALA A 135 -5.51 11.06 12.88
N LEU A 136 -4.71 12.03 13.32
CA LEU A 136 -4.09 11.96 14.65
C LEU A 136 -5.15 12.17 15.74
N SER A 137 -5.16 11.32 16.77
CA SER A 137 -6.09 11.41 17.92
C SER A 137 -6.15 12.79 18.59
N ARG A 138 -5.04 13.53 18.63
CA ARG A 138 -4.95 14.90 19.18
C ARG A 138 -5.45 16.00 18.24
N ARG A 139 -5.81 15.68 16.99
CA ARG A 139 -6.29 16.64 16.00
C ARG A 139 -7.79 16.80 16.17
N GLU A 140 -8.27 18.04 16.16
CA GLU A 140 -9.68 18.37 16.08
C GLU A 140 -9.96 19.08 14.76
N HIS A 141 -11.09 18.75 14.12
CA HIS A 141 -11.55 19.41 12.90
C HIS A 141 -12.78 20.24 13.19
N VAL A 142 -12.73 21.53 12.86
CA VAL A 142 -13.88 22.42 12.95
C VAL A 142 -14.86 22.04 11.84
N VAL A 143 -16.12 21.82 12.20
CA VAL A 143 -17.17 21.43 11.25
C VAL A 143 -18.35 22.38 11.33
N GLU A 144 -18.91 22.74 10.17
CA GLU A 144 -20.15 23.50 10.10
C GLU A 144 -21.35 22.54 10.17
N ARG A 145 -22.18 22.71 11.21
CA ARG A 145 -23.39 21.89 11.43
C ARG A 145 -24.61 22.53 10.75
N PRO A 146 -25.59 21.74 10.26
CA PRO A 146 -26.89 22.24 9.83
C PRO A 146 -27.59 23.04 10.94
N GLU A 147 -28.43 24.01 10.55
CA GLU A 147 -29.11 24.92 11.50
C GLU A 147 -29.90 24.17 12.59
N SER A 148 -30.54 23.06 12.24
CA SER A 148 -31.31 22.22 13.18
C SER A 148 -30.46 21.55 14.27
N GLN A 149 -29.14 21.56 14.13
CA GLN A 149 -28.18 20.99 15.08
C GLN A 149 -27.37 22.08 15.81
N LYS A 150 -27.55 23.36 15.44
CA LYS A 150 -26.88 24.46 16.13
C LYS A 150 -27.52 24.69 17.50
N GLY A 151 -26.68 24.86 18.52
CA GLY A 151 -27.11 25.17 19.90
C GLY A 151 -27.15 23.98 20.86
N ASP A 152 -27.16 22.73 20.38
CA ASP A 152 -27.01 21.52 21.20
C ASP A 152 -25.57 20.98 21.05
N THR A 153 -24.62 21.68 21.69
CA THR A 153 -23.19 21.37 21.56
C THR A 153 -22.78 20.10 22.30
N ASP A 154 -23.59 19.65 23.26
CA ASP A 154 -23.35 18.40 23.99
C ASP A 154 -23.58 17.20 23.08
N LYS A 155 -24.59 17.27 22.21
CA LYS A 155 -24.89 16.21 21.23
C LYS A 155 -24.16 16.39 19.90
N PHE A 156 -23.96 17.64 19.47
CA PHE A 156 -23.36 17.97 18.17
C PHE A 156 -22.19 18.95 18.36
N PRO A 157 -21.02 18.47 18.81
CA PRO A 157 -19.88 19.33 19.03
C PRO A 157 -19.43 20.01 17.72
N GLY A 158 -19.00 21.28 17.83
CA GLY A 158 -18.49 22.06 16.70
C GLY A 158 -17.10 21.63 16.21
N LYS A 159 -16.46 20.71 16.95
CA LYS A 159 -15.19 20.11 16.62
C LYS A 159 -15.26 18.60 16.80
N ILE A 160 -14.76 17.85 15.83
CA ILE A 160 -14.78 16.39 15.85
C ILE A 160 -13.52 15.80 15.23
N ASN A 161 -13.27 14.52 15.50
CA ASN A 161 -12.31 13.73 14.74
C ASN A 161 -12.75 12.26 14.61
N PRO A 162 -13.72 11.97 13.74
CA PRO A 162 -14.18 10.61 13.48
C PRO A 162 -13.15 9.78 12.70
N LEU A 163 -12.03 10.38 12.25
CA LEU A 163 -10.94 9.66 11.59
C LEU A 163 -9.90 9.09 12.55
N ALA A 164 -9.85 9.60 13.79
CA ALA A 164 -8.85 9.17 14.76
C ALA A 164 -9.06 7.73 15.22
N SER A 165 -10.30 7.33 15.48
CA SER A 165 -10.62 5.99 15.95
C SER A 165 -12.12 5.70 15.81
N TYR A 166 -12.46 4.41 15.82
CA TYR A 166 -13.82 3.93 16.05
C TYR A 166 -13.93 3.45 17.50
N LYS A 167 -15.06 3.76 18.16
CA LYS A 167 -15.35 3.34 19.54
C LYS A 167 -16.41 2.25 19.54
N PHE A 168 -16.09 1.10 20.15
CA PHE A 168 -17.02 -0.02 20.31
C PHE A 168 -17.85 0.16 21.58
N GLY A 169 -19.20 0.17 21.48
CA GLY A 169 -20.11 0.18 22.64
C GLY A 169 -19.83 1.21 23.76
N GLU A 170 -20.47 1.04 24.92
CA GLU A 170 -20.28 1.91 26.12
C GLU A 170 -19.10 1.47 27.03
N ASP A 171 -18.55 0.25 26.84
CA ASP A 171 -17.58 -0.37 27.77
C ASP A 171 -16.25 -0.84 27.15
N ALA A 172 -15.92 -0.46 25.91
CA ALA A 172 -14.68 -0.98 25.30
C ALA A 172 -13.42 -0.27 25.85
N ALA A 173 -12.77 -0.92 26.81
CA ALA A 173 -11.40 -0.67 27.23
C ALA A 173 -10.35 -1.00 26.16
N ILE A 174 -10.55 -0.54 24.91
CA ILE A 174 -9.59 -0.72 23.81
C ILE A 174 -9.47 0.59 23.02
N ASP A 175 -9.15 1.69 23.73
CA ASP A 175 -8.50 2.86 23.11
C ASP A 175 -7.03 2.50 22.83
N GLN A 176 -6.78 1.64 21.83
CA GLN A 176 -5.43 1.53 21.27
C GLN A 176 -5.23 2.70 20.30
N PHE A 177 -4.69 3.78 20.86
CA PHE A 177 -4.29 5.00 20.20
C PHE A 177 -3.75 4.76 18.78
N THR A 178 -4.35 5.45 17.80
CA THR A 178 -3.64 5.95 16.62
C THR A 178 -2.63 7.00 17.09
N ALA A 179 -1.46 6.56 17.57
CA ALA A 179 -0.29 7.43 17.72
C ALA A 179 0.98 6.58 17.90
N PRO A 180 2.02 6.83 17.09
CA PRO A 180 2.72 8.12 17.14
C PRO A 180 2.82 8.82 15.79
N LYS A 181 3.10 10.14 15.86
CA LYS A 181 3.67 10.94 14.76
C LYS A 181 4.89 10.22 14.16
N LEU A 182 4.67 9.39 13.16
CA LEU A 182 5.73 8.90 12.30
C LEU A 182 5.92 9.97 11.24
N GLY A 183 6.80 10.94 11.54
CA GLY A 183 7.30 11.93 10.57
C GLY A 183 8.22 11.30 9.52
N VAL A 184 7.90 10.08 9.10
CA VAL A 184 8.58 9.33 8.05
C VAL A 184 8.18 9.98 6.75
N LYS A 185 9.18 10.41 5.97
CA LYS A 185 8.98 10.84 4.60
C LYS A 185 9.01 9.58 3.74
N GLY A 186 7.89 9.26 3.09
CA GLY A 186 7.67 8.01 2.39
C GLY A 186 8.43 7.85 1.07
N MET A 187 9.73 8.16 1.01
CA MET A 187 10.48 8.06 -0.25
C MET A 187 10.48 6.64 -0.80
N ASN A 188 10.71 5.63 0.05
CA ASN A 188 10.71 4.23 -0.37
C ASN A 188 9.34 3.74 -0.89
N VAL A 189 8.25 4.11 -0.21
CA VAL A 189 6.90 3.75 -0.69
C VAL A 189 6.55 4.46 -2.00
N SER A 190 7.07 5.68 -2.21
CA SER A 190 6.97 6.40 -3.48
C SER A 190 7.72 5.66 -4.60
N GLU A 191 8.95 5.24 -4.34
CA GLU A 191 9.79 4.47 -5.28
C GLU A 191 9.10 3.17 -5.68
N ARG A 192 8.62 2.39 -4.71
CA ARG A 192 7.93 1.12 -4.95
C ARG A 192 6.69 1.31 -5.81
N ILE A 193 5.86 2.31 -5.53
CA ILE A 193 4.67 2.59 -6.34
C ILE A 193 5.03 3.01 -7.76
N LEU A 194 5.99 3.92 -7.92
CA LEU A 194 6.37 4.37 -9.25
C LEU A 194 6.94 3.20 -10.08
N PHE A 195 7.75 2.36 -9.44
CA PHE A 195 8.32 1.16 -10.02
C PHE A 195 7.26 0.16 -10.48
N LEU A 196 6.25 -0.12 -9.65
CA LEU A 196 5.12 -0.98 -10.00
C LEU A 196 4.31 -0.40 -11.17
N LEU A 197 4.04 0.91 -11.18
CA LEU A 197 3.24 1.55 -12.24
C LEU A 197 4.00 1.63 -13.58
N GLN A 198 5.32 1.84 -13.55
CA GLN A 198 6.15 1.96 -14.75
C GLN A 198 6.59 0.60 -15.30
N GLY A 199 7.05 -0.31 -14.44
CA GLY A 199 7.68 -1.58 -14.81
C GLY A 199 6.73 -2.77 -14.91
N TYR A 200 5.76 -2.89 -14.00
CA TYR A 200 4.94 -4.11 -13.90
C TYR A 200 3.78 -4.09 -14.89
N LYS A 201 3.75 -5.05 -15.82
CA LYS A 201 2.75 -5.15 -16.89
C LYS A 201 1.76 -6.31 -16.71
N GLY A 202 2.08 -7.28 -15.86
CA GLY A 202 1.23 -8.44 -15.57
C GLY A 202 0.35 -8.21 -14.33
N PHE A 203 -0.93 -8.60 -14.39
CA PHE A 203 -1.85 -8.43 -13.26
C PHE A 203 -1.52 -9.34 -12.08
N GLY A 204 -1.02 -10.56 -12.34
CA GLY A 204 -0.67 -11.55 -11.31
C GLY A 204 0.15 -10.94 -10.18
N ALA A 205 1.44 -10.76 -10.43
CA ALA A 205 2.39 -10.28 -9.44
C ALA A 205 2.12 -8.85 -8.99
N VAL A 206 1.70 -7.93 -9.87
CA VAL A 206 1.44 -6.53 -9.43
C VAL A 206 0.28 -6.45 -8.43
N SER A 207 -0.65 -7.41 -8.47
CA SER A 207 -1.87 -7.36 -7.64
C SER A 207 -1.61 -7.79 -6.20
N ASN A 208 -0.92 -8.90 -5.99
CA ASN A 208 -0.89 -9.59 -4.71
C ASN A 208 0.50 -10.13 -4.39
N ASN A 209 0.78 -10.33 -3.11
CA ASN A 209 2.10 -10.70 -2.63
C ASN A 209 2.32 -12.22 -2.52
N SER A 210 1.39 -13.05 -3.00
CA SER A 210 1.59 -14.50 -3.07
C SER A 210 2.75 -14.79 -4.02
N GLU A 211 3.66 -15.69 -3.64
CA GLU A 211 4.77 -16.10 -4.49
C GLU A 211 4.27 -16.51 -5.91
N PHE A 212 4.92 -15.94 -6.93
CA PHE A 212 4.78 -16.35 -8.32
C PHE A 212 5.97 -17.25 -8.65
N GLY A 213 5.77 -18.57 -8.51
CA GLY A 213 6.80 -19.56 -8.74
C GLY A 213 6.45 -20.46 -9.92
N ASN A 214 7.33 -20.53 -10.91
CA ASN A 214 7.31 -21.47 -12.04
C ASN A 214 8.40 -22.56 -11.89
N GLY A 215 9.08 -22.64 -10.73
CA GLY A 215 10.13 -23.62 -10.46
C GLY A 215 11.42 -23.37 -11.25
N THR A 216 11.64 -22.17 -11.78
CA THR A 216 12.89 -21.80 -12.46
C THR A 216 13.92 -21.26 -11.48
N THR A 217 15.19 -21.42 -11.80
CA THR A 217 16.29 -20.79 -11.04
C THR A 217 16.43 -19.29 -11.34
N GLU A 218 15.83 -18.79 -12.43
CA GLU A 218 15.88 -17.37 -12.78
C GLU A 218 15.06 -16.52 -11.79
N ILE A 219 15.50 -15.28 -11.56
CA ILE A 219 14.81 -14.28 -10.74
C ILE A 219 14.09 -13.31 -11.68
N PRO A 220 12.79 -13.47 -11.94
CA PRO A 220 12.08 -12.61 -12.88
C PRO A 220 11.83 -11.26 -12.24
N PHE A 221 12.12 -10.17 -12.96
CA PHE A 221 11.93 -8.81 -12.46
C PHE A 221 10.52 -8.55 -11.88
N ASN A 222 9.49 -9.04 -12.58
CA ASN A 222 8.10 -8.73 -12.30
C ASN A 222 7.40 -9.68 -11.31
N ASP A 223 8.11 -10.56 -10.58
CA ASP A 223 7.48 -11.57 -9.71
C ASP A 223 7.62 -11.29 -8.21
N TRP A 224 8.24 -10.16 -7.82
CA TRP A 224 8.63 -9.89 -6.44
C TRP A 224 7.82 -8.78 -5.76
N GLY A 225 7.65 -7.64 -6.43
CA GLY A 225 6.90 -6.51 -5.90
C GLY A 225 5.42 -6.60 -6.23
N SER A 226 4.56 -6.11 -5.33
CA SER A 226 3.12 -6.02 -5.57
C SER A 226 2.52 -4.80 -4.87
N ILE A 227 1.34 -4.36 -5.33
CA ILE A 227 0.56 -3.32 -4.64
C ILE A 227 0.16 -3.82 -3.23
N GLU A 228 -0.13 -5.11 -3.06
CA GLU A 228 -0.42 -5.70 -1.75
C GLU A 228 0.80 -5.67 -0.81
N ASP A 229 2.01 -5.87 -1.32
CA ASP A 229 3.25 -5.76 -0.53
C ASP A 229 3.44 -4.32 0.01
N VAL A 230 3.23 -3.29 -0.83
CA VAL A 230 3.31 -1.90 -0.36
C VAL A 230 2.15 -1.56 0.59
N HIS A 231 0.95 -2.07 0.33
CA HIS A 231 -0.22 -2.01 1.23
C HIS A 231 0.13 -2.56 2.63
N ASN A 232 0.70 -3.77 2.68
CA ASN A 232 1.06 -4.41 3.95
C ASN A 232 2.11 -3.59 4.71
N ALA A 233 3.10 -3.02 4.00
CA ALA A 233 4.08 -2.14 4.61
C ALA A 233 3.43 -0.90 5.24
N VAL A 234 2.44 -0.29 4.58
CA VAL A 234 1.71 0.87 5.14
C VAL A 234 0.88 0.49 6.36
N HIS A 235 0.18 -0.67 6.33
CA HIS A 235 -0.46 -1.22 7.53
C HIS A 235 0.54 -1.42 8.68
N GLY A 236 1.73 -1.94 8.38
CA GLY A 236 2.83 -2.10 9.33
C GLY A 236 3.40 -0.79 9.86
N TYR A 237 3.55 0.23 9.01
CA TYR A 237 4.06 1.55 9.41
C TYR A 237 3.12 2.29 10.33
N ILE A 238 1.80 2.17 10.14
CA ILE A 238 0.82 2.72 11.08
C ILE A 238 0.80 1.91 12.40
N GLY A 239 1.40 0.71 12.40
CA GLY A 239 1.30 -0.33 13.42
C GLY A 239 1.40 0.13 14.87
N GLY A 240 0.71 -0.62 15.74
CA GLY A 240 0.57 -0.35 17.18
C GLY A 240 -0.89 -0.43 17.67
N GLY A 241 -1.86 -0.26 16.75
CA GLY A 241 -3.30 -0.40 16.97
C GLY A 241 -3.98 -1.32 15.95
N TYR A 242 -5.25 -1.05 15.61
CA TYR A 242 -6.05 -1.92 14.73
C TYR A 242 -5.49 -2.05 13.30
N MET A 243 -4.94 -0.98 12.70
CA MET A 243 -4.36 -1.05 11.34
C MET A 243 -3.29 -2.12 11.17
N GLY A 244 -2.49 -2.41 12.20
CA GLY A 244 -1.47 -3.46 12.15
C GLY A 244 -2.02 -4.89 12.34
N ARG A 245 -3.33 -5.04 12.57
CA ARG A 245 -4.00 -6.33 12.85
C ARG A 245 -5.03 -6.62 11.75
N PRO A 246 -4.72 -7.48 10.75
CA PRO A 246 -5.60 -7.74 9.61
C PRO A 246 -7.09 -7.95 9.99
N PRO A 247 -7.43 -8.79 11.00
CA PRO A 247 -8.83 -9.06 11.34
C PRO A 247 -9.60 -7.87 11.92
N LEU A 248 -8.92 -6.80 12.36
CA LEU A 248 -9.52 -5.62 12.99
C LEU A 248 -9.24 -4.32 12.23
N SER A 249 -8.38 -4.36 11.22
CA SER A 249 -7.89 -3.17 10.52
C SER A 249 -9.00 -2.27 9.97
N ALA A 250 -10.07 -2.85 9.41
CA ALA A 250 -11.20 -2.11 8.85
C ALA A 250 -12.01 -1.30 9.87
N PHE A 251 -11.86 -1.55 11.18
CA PHE A 251 -12.47 -0.70 12.21
C PHE A 251 -11.72 0.63 12.38
N ASP A 252 -10.43 0.70 12.05
CA ASP A 252 -9.70 1.96 12.04
C ASP A 252 -10.18 2.83 10.86
N PRO A 253 -10.73 4.04 11.10
CA PRO A 253 -11.28 4.84 10.01
C PRO A 253 -10.29 5.21 8.90
N ILE A 254 -8.98 5.21 9.18
CA ILE A 254 -7.97 5.46 8.15
C ILE A 254 -7.87 4.33 7.13
N PHE A 255 -8.33 3.12 7.46
CA PHE A 255 -8.41 1.96 6.55
C PHE A 255 -9.07 2.32 5.23
N TRP A 256 -10.20 3.03 5.30
CA TRP A 256 -11.00 3.36 4.11
C TRP A 256 -10.26 4.31 3.17
N LEU A 257 -9.56 5.30 3.72
CA LEU A 257 -8.72 6.22 2.94
C LEU A 257 -7.49 5.52 2.35
N HIS A 258 -6.90 4.58 3.10
CA HIS A 258 -5.80 3.73 2.64
C HIS A 258 -6.21 2.87 1.45
N HIS A 259 -7.28 2.08 1.58
CA HIS A 259 -7.78 1.22 0.51
C HIS A 259 -8.33 2.00 -0.68
N THR A 260 -8.83 3.23 -0.48
CA THR A 260 -9.19 4.10 -1.61
C THR A 260 -7.95 4.48 -2.43
N ASN A 261 -6.79 4.68 -1.80
CA ASN A 261 -5.54 4.86 -2.55
C ASN A 261 -5.08 3.57 -3.23
N ILE A 262 -5.27 2.39 -2.61
CA ILE A 262 -5.01 1.11 -3.27
C ILE A 262 -5.86 0.94 -4.54
N ASP A 263 -7.15 1.27 -4.46
CA ASP A 263 -8.04 1.24 -5.62
C ASP A 263 -7.66 2.28 -6.69
N ARG A 264 -7.17 3.46 -6.28
CA ARG A 264 -6.58 4.46 -7.19
C ARG A 264 -5.39 3.90 -7.94
N LEU A 265 -4.43 3.31 -7.23
CA LEU A 265 -3.23 2.71 -7.82
C LEU A 265 -3.60 1.59 -8.80
N PHE A 266 -4.60 0.77 -8.45
CA PHE A 266 -5.15 -0.22 -9.35
C PHE A 266 -5.75 0.41 -10.60
N ALA A 267 -6.59 1.44 -10.47
CA ALA A 267 -7.19 2.12 -11.61
C ALA A 267 -6.15 2.77 -12.53
N ILE A 268 -5.10 3.38 -11.97
CA ILE A 268 -3.95 3.91 -12.72
C ILE A 268 -3.25 2.78 -13.48
N TRP A 269 -2.96 1.67 -12.79
CA TRP A 269 -2.31 0.52 -13.41
C TRP A 269 -3.15 -0.07 -14.57
N GLN A 270 -4.47 -0.18 -14.41
CA GLN A 270 -5.38 -0.64 -15.46
C GLN A 270 -5.35 0.29 -16.67
N ALA A 271 -5.37 1.60 -16.45
CA ALA A 271 -5.32 2.59 -17.51
C ALA A 271 -3.97 2.56 -18.26
N CYS A 272 -2.88 2.21 -17.57
CA CYS A 272 -1.56 1.99 -18.16
C CYS A 272 -1.41 0.64 -18.90
N ASN A 273 -2.21 -0.37 -18.55
CA ASN A 273 -2.09 -1.74 -19.05
C ASN A 273 -3.44 -2.29 -19.57
N PRO A 274 -4.06 -1.65 -20.59
CA PRO A 274 -5.35 -2.07 -21.10
C PRO A 274 -5.30 -3.52 -21.61
N GLY A 275 -6.32 -4.31 -21.25
CA GLY A 275 -6.43 -5.72 -21.63
C GLY A 275 -5.63 -6.69 -20.76
N LYS A 276 -4.90 -6.22 -19.75
CA LYS A 276 -4.26 -7.06 -18.72
C LYS A 276 -5.11 -7.03 -17.45
N TYR A 277 -5.48 -8.20 -16.95
CA TYR A 277 -6.41 -8.32 -15.83
C TYR A 277 -6.28 -9.69 -15.13
N VAL A 278 -7.21 -9.99 -14.21
CA VAL A 278 -7.28 -11.24 -13.43
C VAL A 278 -7.02 -12.46 -14.31
N ILE A 279 -6.08 -13.31 -13.86
CA ILE A 279 -5.75 -14.60 -14.45
C ILE A 279 -6.17 -15.72 -13.48
N PRO A 280 -6.48 -16.93 -13.96
CA PRO A 280 -6.69 -18.07 -13.07
C PRO A 280 -5.49 -18.31 -12.16
N LYS A 281 -5.72 -18.43 -10.86
CA LYS A 281 -4.72 -18.80 -9.85
C LYS A 281 -5.42 -19.45 -8.67
N ASP A 282 -4.81 -20.48 -8.09
CA ASP A 282 -5.36 -21.08 -6.87
C ASP A 282 -5.20 -20.13 -5.68
N SER A 283 -6.27 -20.01 -4.89
CA SER A 283 -6.27 -19.23 -3.66
C SER A 283 -5.23 -19.80 -2.70
N THR A 284 -4.32 -18.98 -2.18
CA THR A 284 -3.38 -19.46 -1.17
C THR A 284 -3.92 -19.35 0.24
N GLU A 285 -4.88 -18.45 0.47
CA GLU A 285 -5.56 -18.31 1.76
C GLU A 285 -7.06 -18.60 1.63
N PRO A 286 -7.68 -19.31 2.60
CA PRO A 286 -9.12 -19.44 2.66
C PRO A 286 -9.81 -18.18 3.19
N THR A 287 -11.04 -17.95 2.76
CA THR A 287 -11.97 -16.98 3.35
C THR A 287 -13.15 -17.70 4.02
N VAL A 288 -14.10 -16.97 4.60
CA VAL A 288 -15.33 -17.58 5.14
C VAL A 288 -16.21 -18.25 4.07
N VAL A 289 -16.00 -17.98 2.78
CA VAL A 289 -16.75 -18.61 1.67
C VAL A 289 -15.92 -19.58 0.82
N ARG A 290 -14.59 -19.61 0.98
CA ARG A 290 -13.70 -20.31 0.04
C ARG A 290 -12.55 -21.00 0.78
N ALA A 291 -12.23 -22.22 0.37
CA ALA A 291 -11.11 -22.98 0.92
C ALA A 291 -9.80 -22.59 0.22
N ALA A 292 -8.65 -22.69 0.90
CA ALA A 292 -7.35 -22.64 0.22
C ALA A 292 -7.25 -23.73 -0.85
N GLY A 293 -6.48 -23.47 -1.90
CA GLY A 293 -6.36 -24.31 -3.09
C GLY A 293 -7.56 -24.26 -4.04
N SER A 294 -8.55 -23.38 -3.82
CA SER A 294 -9.65 -23.20 -4.76
C SER A 294 -9.21 -22.32 -5.92
N GLU A 295 -9.49 -22.72 -7.16
CA GLU A 295 -9.20 -21.89 -8.33
C GLU A 295 -9.98 -20.57 -8.27
N GLU A 296 -9.26 -19.46 -8.39
CA GLU A 296 -9.80 -18.10 -8.47
C GLU A 296 -9.64 -17.60 -9.91
N THR A 297 -10.72 -17.07 -10.47
CA THR A 297 -10.75 -16.55 -11.85
C THR A 297 -11.43 -15.20 -11.90
N VAL A 298 -11.47 -14.60 -13.10
CA VAL A 298 -12.16 -13.32 -13.33
C VAL A 298 -13.68 -13.38 -13.02
N ASP A 299 -14.25 -14.59 -13.02
CA ASP A 299 -15.67 -14.84 -12.76
C ASP A 299 -15.94 -15.33 -11.33
N SER A 300 -14.90 -15.45 -10.49
CA SER A 300 -15.08 -15.79 -9.08
C SER A 300 -15.97 -14.75 -8.37
N PRO A 301 -16.96 -15.21 -7.57
CA PRO A 301 -17.79 -14.31 -6.77
C PRO A 301 -16.97 -13.48 -5.77
N LEU A 302 -17.16 -12.17 -5.78
CA LEU A 302 -16.65 -11.21 -4.80
C LEU A 302 -17.65 -11.09 -3.66
N THR A 303 -17.82 -12.16 -2.88
CA THR A 303 -18.74 -12.17 -1.74
C THR A 303 -18.25 -11.23 -0.63
N PRO A 304 -19.15 -10.62 0.17
CA PRO A 304 -20.60 -10.77 0.15
C PRO A 304 -21.31 -9.75 -0.76
N PHE A 305 -20.61 -9.13 -1.71
CA PHE A 305 -21.13 -8.00 -2.47
C PHE A 305 -22.12 -8.44 -3.55
N ALA A 306 -23.41 -8.50 -3.21
CA ALA A 306 -24.46 -8.82 -4.16
C ALA A 306 -24.67 -7.68 -5.17
N GLN A 307 -24.58 -7.99 -6.46
CA GLN A 307 -24.99 -7.11 -7.57
C GLN A 307 -26.52 -7.03 -7.66
N SER A 308 -27.22 -8.15 -7.41
CA SER A 308 -28.67 -8.22 -7.41
C SER A 308 -29.15 -9.38 -6.54
N VAL A 309 -30.38 -9.27 -6.02
CA VAL A 309 -31.06 -10.34 -5.29
C VAL A 309 -32.35 -10.70 -6.04
N ALA A 310 -32.52 -11.97 -6.39
CA ALA A 310 -33.72 -12.48 -7.04
C ALA A 310 -34.89 -12.55 -6.05
N ALA A 311 -36.11 -12.72 -6.57
CA ALA A 311 -37.34 -12.73 -5.76
C ALA A 311 -37.38 -13.89 -4.74
N ASP A 312 -36.66 -14.98 -5.01
CA ASP A 312 -36.52 -16.15 -4.14
C ASP A 312 -35.40 -16.02 -3.08
N GLY A 313 -34.68 -14.89 -3.08
CA GLY A 313 -33.58 -14.59 -2.18
C GLY A 313 -32.20 -15.03 -2.68
N GLN A 314 -32.09 -15.62 -3.88
CA GLN A 314 -30.78 -15.94 -4.45
C GLN A 314 -30.00 -14.68 -4.80
N GLN A 315 -28.72 -14.65 -4.46
CA GLN A 315 -27.85 -13.51 -4.70
C GLN A 315 -26.96 -13.77 -5.91
N LYS A 316 -26.91 -12.80 -6.82
CA LYS A 316 -25.87 -12.73 -7.85
C LYS A 316 -24.80 -11.77 -7.33
N PHE A 317 -23.60 -12.28 -7.08
CA PHE A 317 -22.49 -11.46 -6.59
C PHE A 317 -21.78 -10.72 -7.73
N TRP A 318 -21.13 -9.62 -7.37
CA TRP A 318 -20.12 -9.01 -8.23
C TRP A 318 -19.00 -10.02 -8.50
N THR A 319 -18.36 -9.91 -9.66
CA THR A 319 -17.15 -10.66 -10.03
C THR A 319 -16.09 -9.66 -10.46
N SER A 320 -14.83 -10.10 -10.58
CA SER A 320 -13.77 -9.24 -11.11
C SER A 320 -14.12 -8.69 -12.51
N ALA A 321 -14.79 -9.48 -13.36
CA ALA A 321 -15.29 -9.04 -14.66
C ALA A 321 -16.29 -7.86 -14.56
N GLY A 322 -17.12 -7.85 -13.51
CA GLY A 322 -18.11 -6.80 -13.28
C GLY A 322 -17.54 -5.49 -12.71
N VAL A 323 -16.32 -5.51 -12.16
CA VAL A 323 -15.71 -4.36 -11.44
C VAL A 323 -14.45 -3.82 -12.10
N VAL A 324 -14.24 -4.12 -13.39
CA VAL A 324 -13.09 -3.63 -14.16
C VAL A 324 -13.04 -2.11 -14.20
N ASP A 325 -14.17 -1.45 -14.47
CA ASP A 325 -14.25 0.01 -14.60
C ASP A 325 -14.77 0.65 -13.30
N THR A 326 -14.06 1.65 -12.79
CA THR A 326 -14.49 2.42 -11.62
C THR A 326 -15.81 3.15 -11.87
N LYS A 327 -16.11 3.48 -13.13
CA LYS A 327 -17.36 4.10 -13.56
C LYS A 327 -18.58 3.22 -13.29
N THR A 328 -18.41 1.89 -13.14
CA THR A 328 -19.46 0.98 -12.69
C THR A 328 -20.06 1.43 -11.36
N PHE A 329 -19.23 1.97 -10.46
CA PHE A 329 -19.64 2.49 -9.16
C PHE A 329 -19.73 4.03 -9.15
N GLY A 330 -19.71 4.65 -10.33
CA GLY A 330 -19.94 6.08 -10.48
C GLY A 330 -18.81 6.97 -9.99
N TYR A 331 -17.56 6.52 -10.01
CA TYR A 331 -16.41 7.37 -9.66
C TYR A 331 -15.23 7.18 -10.62
N ILE A 332 -14.32 8.15 -10.61
CA ILE A 332 -13.00 8.10 -11.25
C ILE A 332 -11.95 8.72 -10.32
N TYR A 333 -10.69 8.73 -10.73
CA TYR A 333 -9.59 9.42 -10.06
C TYR A 333 -9.04 10.54 -10.96
N PRO A 334 -8.36 11.56 -10.39
CA PRO A 334 -7.75 12.63 -11.18
C PRO A 334 -6.89 12.10 -12.33
N GLU A 335 -6.14 11.03 -12.12
CA GLU A 335 -5.19 10.45 -13.08
C GLU A 335 -5.86 9.56 -14.15
N THR A 336 -7.14 9.22 -13.98
CA THR A 336 -7.89 8.34 -14.89
C THR A 336 -9.01 9.05 -15.64
N GLN A 337 -9.05 10.38 -15.57
CA GLN A 337 -9.90 11.22 -16.43
C GLN A 337 -9.62 10.95 -17.92
N SER A 338 -10.61 11.17 -18.78
CA SER A 338 -10.52 10.96 -20.24
C SER A 338 -9.42 11.78 -20.92
N VAL A 339 -8.97 12.88 -20.31
CA VAL A 339 -7.81 13.65 -20.79
C VAL A 339 -6.53 12.80 -20.75
N PHE A 340 -6.42 11.81 -19.86
CA PHE A 340 -5.28 10.90 -19.75
C PHE A 340 -5.47 9.65 -20.62
N ASN A 341 -5.59 9.87 -21.92
CA ASN A 341 -5.93 8.84 -22.92
C ASN A 341 -4.75 7.96 -23.41
N SER A 342 -3.61 7.95 -22.72
CA SER A 342 -2.47 7.08 -23.06
C SER A 342 -1.61 6.80 -21.83
N ARG A 343 -0.98 5.61 -21.78
CA ARG A 343 -0.01 5.21 -20.73
C ARG A 343 0.99 6.32 -20.42
N LYS A 344 1.58 6.93 -21.46
CA LYS A 344 2.54 8.02 -21.31
C LYS A 344 1.96 9.24 -20.59
N ARG A 345 0.74 9.67 -20.94
CA ARG A 345 0.12 10.84 -20.29
C ARG A 345 -0.24 10.56 -18.83
N ILE A 346 -0.73 9.36 -18.54
CA ILE A 346 -1.02 8.90 -17.17
C ILE A 346 0.25 8.88 -16.34
N LEU A 347 1.30 8.19 -16.80
CA LEU A 347 2.56 8.10 -16.06
C LEU A 347 3.27 9.44 -15.92
N ASN A 348 3.15 10.35 -16.90
CA ASN A 348 3.66 11.71 -16.75
C ASN A 348 2.90 12.52 -15.68
N GLU A 349 1.60 12.27 -15.50
CA GLU A 349 0.81 12.87 -14.42
C GLU A 349 1.19 12.29 -13.06
N VAL A 350 1.40 10.98 -12.99
CA VAL A 350 1.93 10.29 -11.82
C VAL A 350 3.32 10.85 -11.45
N ASP A 351 4.20 11.03 -12.42
CA ASP A 351 5.53 11.65 -12.23
C ASP A 351 5.43 13.09 -11.72
N ARG A 352 4.42 13.86 -12.18
CA ARG A 352 4.15 15.22 -11.69
C ARG A 352 3.77 15.20 -10.21
N LEU A 353 2.93 14.25 -9.79
CA LEU A 353 2.47 14.13 -8.40
C LEU A 353 3.59 13.69 -7.45
N TYR A 354 4.44 12.76 -7.90
CA TYR A 354 5.61 12.31 -7.13
C TYR A 354 6.85 13.20 -7.36
N LEU A 355 6.63 14.41 -7.89
CA LEU A 355 7.61 15.49 -8.08
C LEU A 355 8.89 15.09 -8.81
N LYS A 356 8.85 14.01 -9.60
CA LYS A 356 10.03 13.41 -10.24
C LYS A 356 11.14 13.01 -9.25
N ARG A 357 10.79 12.76 -7.99
CA ARG A 357 11.73 12.37 -6.91
C ARG A 357 11.71 10.87 -6.62
N ALA A 358 10.63 10.19 -7.00
CA ALA A 358 10.41 8.78 -6.71
C ALA A 358 11.10 7.82 -7.70
N SER A 359 11.96 8.31 -8.59
CA SER A 359 12.81 7.49 -9.46
C SER A 359 14.10 8.23 -9.76
N PHE A 360 15.22 7.51 -9.79
CA PHE A 360 16.51 8.13 -10.04
C PHE A 360 16.61 8.73 -11.45
N ALA A 361 16.02 8.09 -12.47
CA ALA A 361 15.89 8.66 -13.81
C ALA A 361 15.24 10.05 -13.79
N ASN A 362 14.18 10.19 -13.01
CA ASN A 362 13.43 11.43 -12.90
C ASN A 362 14.20 12.50 -12.11
N ILE A 363 14.95 12.11 -11.08
CA ILE A 363 15.89 12.99 -10.38
C ILE A 363 16.95 13.50 -11.36
N LEU A 364 17.56 12.63 -12.15
CA LEU A 364 18.58 12.99 -13.14
C LEU A 364 18.06 13.97 -14.19
N ARG A 365 16.85 13.76 -14.72
CA ARG A 365 16.18 14.66 -15.68
C ARG A 365 15.82 16.01 -15.10
N SER A 366 15.61 16.09 -13.79
CA SER A 366 15.24 17.33 -13.10
C SER A 366 16.46 18.23 -12.84
N GLN A 367 17.68 17.69 -12.84
CA GLN A 367 18.90 18.47 -12.58
C GLN A 367 19.41 19.22 -13.83
N PRO A 368 20.00 20.42 -13.65
CA PRO A 368 20.16 21.16 -12.40
C PRO A 368 18.91 21.97 -11.99
N GLY A 369 17.79 21.84 -12.72
CA GLY A 369 16.59 22.65 -12.55
C GLY A 369 15.83 22.49 -11.23
N ASP A 370 15.96 21.34 -10.53
CA ASP A 370 15.34 21.11 -9.22
C ASP A 370 16.39 21.07 -8.09
N VAL A 371 16.82 22.27 -7.69
CA VAL A 371 17.77 22.49 -6.59
C VAL A 371 17.27 21.90 -5.27
N GLU A 372 15.95 21.80 -5.05
CA GLU A 372 15.38 21.32 -3.79
C GLU A 372 15.54 19.80 -3.65
N THR A 373 15.34 19.03 -4.72
CA THR A 373 15.60 17.58 -4.71
C THR A 373 17.05 17.27 -4.34
N LEU A 374 18.00 17.94 -4.98
CA LEU A 374 19.42 17.74 -4.70
C LEU A 374 19.77 18.14 -3.26
N LYS A 375 19.23 19.25 -2.76
CA LYS A 375 19.40 19.66 -1.36
C LYS A 375 18.89 18.62 -0.37
N GLN A 376 17.75 17.98 -0.67
CA GLN A 376 17.19 16.93 0.20
C GLN A 376 18.07 15.68 0.22
N LEU A 377 18.55 15.21 -0.93
CA LEU A 377 19.52 14.12 -1.02
C LEU A 377 20.81 14.44 -0.27
N GLN A 378 21.35 15.66 -0.45
CA GLN A 378 22.53 16.12 0.28
C GLN A 378 22.29 16.21 1.80
N GLN A 379 21.11 16.64 2.22
CA GLN A 379 20.75 16.70 3.64
C GLN A 379 20.64 15.29 4.25
N ARG A 380 20.14 14.32 3.48
CA ARG A 380 20.13 12.91 3.88
C ARG A 380 21.53 12.33 3.94
N ALA A 381 22.34 12.55 2.91
CA ALA A 381 23.76 12.19 2.88
C ALA A 381 24.52 12.71 4.12
N LYS A 382 24.30 13.98 4.50
CA LYS A 382 24.86 14.55 5.74
C LYS A 382 24.38 13.86 7.01
N THR A 383 23.17 13.31 7.03
CA THR A 383 22.67 12.58 8.20
C THR A 383 23.48 11.30 8.42
N HIS A 384 23.82 10.60 7.33
CA HIS A 384 24.60 9.35 7.39
C HIS A 384 26.03 9.57 7.89
N LEU A 385 26.56 10.78 7.75
CA LEU A 385 27.87 11.18 8.30
C LEU A 385 27.80 11.66 9.76
N LYS A 386 26.61 12.06 10.25
CA LYS A 386 26.44 12.53 11.64
C LYS A 386 26.42 11.37 12.64
N SER A 387 25.86 10.23 12.25
CA SER A 387 25.90 9.01 13.06
C SER A 387 27.33 8.50 13.28
N GLU A 388 28.28 8.88 12.42
CA GLU A 388 29.72 8.63 12.58
C GLU A 388 30.44 9.61 13.54
N GLY A 389 29.71 10.48 14.26
CA GLY A 389 30.25 11.24 15.40
C GLY A 389 30.72 12.68 15.13
N THR A 390 30.46 13.26 13.95
CA THR A 390 30.80 14.66 13.65
C THR A 390 29.61 15.62 13.84
N ALA A 391 29.83 16.73 14.55
CA ALA A 391 28.76 17.70 14.87
C ALA A 391 28.20 18.45 13.64
N ALA A 392 28.98 18.55 12.55
CA ALA A 392 28.60 19.21 11.30
C ALA A 392 29.36 18.60 10.10
N PRO A 393 28.95 17.43 9.59
CA PRO A 393 29.65 16.80 8.47
C PRO A 393 29.49 17.60 7.18
N GLU A 394 30.62 17.77 6.49
CA GLU A 394 30.68 18.29 5.13
C GLU A 394 30.66 17.13 4.13
N LEU A 395 29.99 17.32 3.00
CA LEU A 395 29.96 16.32 1.94
C LEU A 395 31.25 16.39 1.11
N PRO A 396 31.80 15.26 0.65
CA PRO A 396 32.95 15.25 -0.27
C PRO A 396 32.69 16.08 -1.53
N ALA A 397 33.71 16.84 -1.95
CA ALA A 397 33.65 17.63 -3.17
C ALA A 397 33.63 16.75 -4.44
N GLY A 398 33.02 17.26 -5.51
CA GLY A 398 33.08 16.64 -6.85
C GLY A 398 32.18 15.42 -7.08
N ARG A 399 31.33 15.06 -6.10
CA ARG A 399 30.28 14.03 -6.19
C ARG A 399 29.07 14.59 -6.95
N ASP A 400 29.01 14.31 -8.25
CA ASP A 400 27.91 14.70 -9.13
C ASP A 400 27.08 13.47 -9.49
N ILE A 401 25.79 13.49 -9.16
CA ILE A 401 24.89 12.35 -9.39
C ILE A 401 24.75 12.01 -10.88
N GLN A 402 25.00 12.95 -11.79
CA GLN A 402 25.01 12.66 -13.24
C GLN A 402 26.09 11.65 -13.62
N LYS A 403 27.17 11.52 -12.85
CA LYS A 403 28.23 10.53 -13.09
C LYS A 403 27.78 9.10 -12.77
N LEU A 404 26.68 8.93 -12.04
CA LEU A 404 26.10 7.62 -11.75
C LEU A 404 25.29 7.06 -12.92
N ALA A 405 25.03 7.87 -13.95
CA ALA A 405 24.35 7.46 -15.17
C ALA A 405 25.18 7.82 -16.40
N VAL A 406 25.46 6.84 -17.27
CA VAL A 406 26.28 7.06 -18.48
C VAL A 406 25.46 6.66 -19.70
N GLY A 407 25.40 7.55 -20.69
CA GLY A 407 24.68 7.27 -21.94
C GLY A 407 23.16 7.10 -21.77
N GLY A 408 22.56 7.74 -20.76
CA GLY A 408 21.14 7.58 -20.44
C GLY A 408 20.81 6.24 -19.78
N LYS A 409 21.79 5.63 -19.08
CA LYS A 409 21.63 4.35 -18.41
C LYS A 409 22.20 4.37 -17.00
N TYR A 410 21.59 3.63 -16.09
CA TYR A 410 22.12 3.35 -14.75
C TYR A 410 21.69 1.95 -14.27
N LEU A 411 22.30 1.45 -13.19
CA LEU A 411 21.88 0.22 -12.52
C LEU A 411 20.90 0.55 -11.40
N GLU A 412 19.70 0.01 -11.51
CA GLU A 412 18.71 0.01 -10.43
C GLU A 412 18.99 -1.16 -9.50
N TRP A 413 19.12 -0.88 -8.21
CA TRP A 413 19.41 -1.86 -7.16
C TRP A 413 18.17 -2.14 -6.34
N LEU A 414 17.90 -3.41 -6.08
CA LEU A 414 16.69 -3.88 -5.41
C LEU A 414 17.06 -4.95 -4.38
N VAL A 415 16.31 -5.00 -3.28
CA VAL A 415 16.23 -6.17 -2.42
C VAL A 415 14.94 -6.89 -2.74
N ASN A 416 15.09 -8.12 -3.23
CA ASN A 416 14.02 -9.08 -3.38
C ASN A 416 13.90 -9.89 -2.09
N ILE A 417 12.68 -10.02 -1.60
CA ILE A 417 12.39 -10.68 -0.33
C ILE A 417 11.35 -11.76 -0.63
N ARG A 418 11.58 -12.96 -0.12
CA ARG A 418 10.54 -13.96 0.03
C ARG A 418 10.54 -14.45 1.46
N ALA A 419 9.37 -14.60 2.06
CA ALA A 419 9.27 -15.05 3.43
C ALA A 419 8.07 -15.98 3.62
N GLU A 420 8.15 -16.87 4.61
CA GLU A 420 6.98 -17.61 5.06
C GLU A 420 6.10 -16.69 5.93
N LYS A 421 4.86 -16.47 5.49
CA LYS A 421 3.97 -15.44 6.04
C LYS A 421 3.72 -15.60 7.54
N ALA A 422 3.72 -16.83 8.06
CA ALA A 422 3.38 -17.14 9.45
C ALA A 422 4.59 -17.50 10.34
N GLU A 423 5.82 -17.36 9.83
CA GLU A 423 7.06 -17.55 10.62
C GLU A 423 7.13 -16.54 11.79
N LEU A 424 8.04 -16.75 12.74
CA LEU A 424 8.23 -15.88 13.92
C LEU A 424 6.92 -15.55 14.67
N ASN A 425 6.05 -16.55 14.81
CA ASN A 425 4.74 -16.39 15.42
C ASN A 425 3.83 -15.38 14.69
N GLY A 426 3.90 -15.31 13.37
CA GLY A 426 2.89 -14.66 12.54
C GLY A 426 3.30 -13.30 11.98
N ASN A 427 3.05 -12.24 12.75
CA ASN A 427 3.23 -10.87 12.25
C ASN A 427 4.64 -10.37 12.54
N TYR A 428 5.46 -10.26 11.50
CA TYR A 428 6.79 -9.70 11.60
C TYR A 428 7.09 -8.76 10.44
N ILE A 429 8.13 -7.95 10.63
CA ILE A 429 8.57 -6.95 9.66
C ILE A 429 10.05 -7.20 9.39
N VAL A 430 10.39 -7.39 8.12
CA VAL A 430 11.77 -7.38 7.63
C VAL A 430 12.14 -5.94 7.32
N ASN A 431 13.11 -5.39 8.05
CA ASN A 431 13.59 -4.03 7.84
C ASN A 431 14.94 -4.07 7.12
N ILE A 432 15.08 -3.26 6.09
CA ILE A 432 16.31 -3.14 5.29
C ILE A 432 17.02 -1.85 5.67
N PHE A 433 18.33 -1.96 5.92
CA PHE A 433 19.21 -0.86 6.28
C PHE A 433 20.41 -0.80 5.34
N LEU A 434 20.92 0.41 5.09
CA LEU A 434 22.23 0.65 4.48
C LEU A 434 23.11 1.39 5.49
N GLY A 435 23.99 0.64 6.13
CA GLY A 435 24.72 1.02 7.34
C GLY A 435 24.03 0.48 8.60
N ASP A 436 24.70 0.63 9.75
CA ASP A 436 24.15 0.18 11.03
C ASP A 436 23.04 1.13 11.51
N PRO A 437 21.91 0.61 12.02
CA PRO A 437 20.94 1.43 12.72
C PRO A 437 21.54 2.00 14.01
N ASP A 438 21.06 3.16 14.44
CA ASP A 438 21.47 3.75 15.71
C ASP A 438 21.18 2.75 16.86
N SER A 439 22.18 2.48 17.71
CA SER A 439 22.08 1.48 18.78
C SER A 439 20.98 1.75 19.81
N ASN A 440 20.47 2.99 19.86
CA ASN A 440 19.37 3.41 20.73
C ASN A 440 18.00 3.40 20.04
N THR A 441 17.93 3.14 18.74
CA THR A 441 16.65 3.09 18.01
C THR A 441 15.90 1.83 18.40
N LEU A 442 14.74 2.02 19.03
CA LEU A 442 13.83 0.91 19.31
C LEU A 442 13.30 0.32 17.99
N PRO A 443 13.09 -1.01 17.89
CA PRO A 443 12.62 -1.64 16.65
C PRO A 443 11.35 -1.03 16.04
N LEU A 444 10.40 -0.62 16.87
CA LEU A 444 9.16 0.06 16.44
C LEU A 444 9.41 1.45 15.80
N LEU A 445 10.62 1.99 15.93
CA LEU A 445 11.04 3.29 15.42
C LEU A 445 12.11 3.17 14.32
N TYR A 446 12.46 1.96 13.86
CA TYR A 446 13.45 1.77 12.80
C TYR A 446 13.12 2.55 11.53
N VAL A 447 11.84 2.73 11.21
CA VAL A 447 11.41 3.56 10.07
C VAL A 447 11.83 5.05 10.16
N LYS A 448 12.31 5.51 11.32
CA LYS A 448 12.88 6.86 11.52
C LYS A 448 14.40 6.88 11.52
N ASP A 449 15.02 5.72 11.55
CA ASP A 449 16.46 5.59 11.60
C ASP A 449 17.09 6.15 10.31
N HIS A 450 18.29 6.71 10.41
CA HIS A 450 18.96 7.26 9.23
C HIS A 450 19.42 6.17 8.26
N ALA A 451 19.73 4.97 8.77
CA ALA A 451 20.20 3.85 7.96
C ALA A 451 19.03 3.09 7.31
N HIS A 452 17.80 3.25 7.81
CA HIS A 452 16.62 2.55 7.31
C HIS A 452 16.28 2.96 5.87
N VAL A 453 16.05 1.96 5.02
CA VAL A 453 15.67 2.15 3.61
C VAL A 453 14.21 1.82 3.41
N GLY A 454 13.74 0.67 3.91
CA GLY A 454 12.38 0.21 3.66
C GLY A 454 12.02 -0.98 4.52
N SER A 455 10.73 -1.34 4.50
CA SER A 455 10.21 -2.46 5.26
C SER A 455 9.26 -3.32 4.43
N PHE A 456 9.35 -4.62 4.68
CA PHE A 456 8.46 -5.65 4.19
C PHE A 456 7.69 -6.22 5.37
N ALA A 457 6.37 -6.12 5.34
CA ALA A 457 5.50 -6.61 6.42
C ALA A 457 4.75 -7.85 5.96
N THR A 458 4.82 -8.93 6.74
CA THR A 458 4.18 -10.20 6.34
C THR A 458 2.68 -10.18 6.50
N PHE A 459 2.18 -9.37 7.45
CA PHE A 459 0.77 -9.34 7.81
C PHE A 459 0.24 -10.72 8.22
N GLY A 460 1.13 -11.57 8.75
CA GLY A 460 0.82 -12.91 9.24
C GLY A 460 0.11 -12.91 10.58
N GLN A 461 -0.23 -14.10 11.08
CA GLN A 461 -0.97 -14.28 12.32
C GLN A 461 -0.32 -15.34 13.21
N ASP A 462 -0.39 -15.13 14.52
CA ASP A 462 0.22 -15.99 15.52
C ASP A 462 -0.48 -17.36 15.66
N GLU A 463 0.17 -18.28 16.37
CA GLU A 463 -0.34 -19.64 16.61
C GLU A 463 -1.60 -19.68 17.49
N ASN A 464 -1.75 -18.68 18.36
CA ASN A 464 -2.90 -18.51 19.26
C ASN A 464 -4.07 -17.82 18.58
N SER A 465 -3.89 -17.45 17.31
CA SER A 465 -4.94 -16.85 16.53
C SER A 465 -6.14 -17.79 16.57
N SER A 466 -7.32 -17.25 16.88
CA SER A 466 -8.58 -17.98 16.75
C SER A 466 -8.95 -18.17 15.27
N CYS A 467 -7.93 -18.25 14.41
CA CYS A 467 -7.96 -18.30 12.98
C CYS A 467 -7.51 -19.66 12.47
N ASP A 468 -8.44 -20.58 12.30
CA ASP A 468 -8.13 -21.93 11.83
C ASP A 468 -7.53 -21.92 10.42
N ASN A 469 -7.81 -20.90 9.59
CA ASN A 469 -7.13 -20.78 8.30
C ASN A 469 -5.72 -20.24 8.38
N CYS A 470 -5.41 -19.40 9.37
CA CYS A 470 -4.06 -18.89 9.58
C CYS A 470 -3.18 -20.01 10.11
N LYS A 471 -3.76 -20.87 10.95
CA LYS A 471 -3.16 -22.14 11.35
C LYS A 471 -2.92 -23.02 10.13
N LYS A 472 -3.90 -23.14 9.21
CA LYS A 472 -3.73 -23.91 7.97
C LYS A 472 -2.70 -23.30 7.00
N GLY A 473 -2.71 -21.99 6.78
CA GLY A 473 -1.69 -21.31 5.96
C GLY A 473 -0.29 -21.39 6.56
N ARG A 474 -0.18 -21.47 7.89
CA ARG A 474 1.05 -21.83 8.62
C ARG A 474 1.44 -23.29 8.39
N GLU A 475 0.51 -24.24 8.46
CA GLU A 475 0.76 -25.65 8.13
C GLU A 475 1.22 -25.83 6.68
N GLU A 476 0.64 -25.06 5.75
CA GLU A 476 0.96 -25.06 4.31
C GLU A 476 2.20 -24.21 3.97
N LYS A 477 2.80 -23.52 4.95
CA LYS A 477 4.00 -22.67 4.81
C LYS A 477 3.87 -21.65 3.69
N LEU A 478 2.77 -20.89 3.69
CA LEU A 478 2.50 -19.89 2.67
C LEU A 478 3.67 -18.91 2.49
N LYS A 479 4.21 -18.88 1.28
CA LYS A 479 5.28 -17.96 0.87
C LYS A 479 4.71 -16.70 0.23
N ILE A 480 5.27 -15.56 0.64
CA ILE A 480 4.96 -14.25 0.10
C ILE A 480 6.23 -13.55 -0.35
N THR A 481 6.10 -12.66 -1.33
CA THR A 481 7.22 -11.90 -1.91
C THR A 481 7.06 -10.40 -1.69
N GLY A 482 8.19 -9.70 -1.67
CA GLY A 482 8.26 -8.25 -1.64
C GLY A 482 9.52 -7.71 -2.30
N GLN A 483 9.51 -6.42 -2.61
CA GLN A 483 10.63 -5.77 -3.30
C GLN A 483 10.85 -4.34 -2.81
N ILE A 484 12.10 -4.02 -2.48
CA ILE A 484 12.51 -2.74 -1.90
C ILE A 484 13.64 -2.13 -2.76
N PRO A 485 13.41 -0.99 -3.43
CA PRO A 485 14.45 -0.24 -4.11
C PRO A 485 15.51 0.31 -3.16
N LEU A 486 16.77 0.21 -3.58
CA LEU A 486 17.95 0.71 -2.87
C LEU A 486 18.60 1.92 -3.56
N THR A 487 18.30 2.17 -4.83
CA THR A 487 19.10 3.07 -5.68
C THR A 487 19.18 4.48 -5.13
N ILE A 488 18.07 5.09 -4.71
CA ILE A 488 18.10 6.45 -4.17
C ILE A 488 18.89 6.48 -2.85
N ALA A 489 18.73 5.47 -1.99
CA ALA A 489 19.50 5.36 -0.76
C ALA A 489 21.02 5.20 -1.02
N LEU A 490 21.40 4.46 -2.08
CA LEU A 490 22.79 4.35 -2.54
C LEU A 490 23.32 5.66 -3.14
N VAL A 491 22.47 6.44 -3.83
CA VAL A 491 22.82 7.79 -4.30
C VAL A 491 23.13 8.71 -3.12
N GLU A 492 22.38 8.61 -2.02
CA GLU A 492 22.71 9.34 -0.78
C GLU A 492 24.08 8.91 -0.24
N ARG A 493 24.42 7.60 -0.31
CA ARG A 493 25.73 7.08 0.14
C ARG A 493 26.86 7.52 -0.77
N TYR A 494 26.60 7.64 -2.08
CA TYR A 494 27.55 8.22 -3.03
C TYR A 494 27.85 9.68 -2.69
N LEU A 495 26.80 10.47 -2.42
CA LEU A 495 26.95 11.87 -2.02
C LEU A 495 27.67 12.01 -0.66
N ALA A 496 27.47 11.07 0.27
CA ALA A 496 28.18 11.00 1.54
C ALA A 496 29.64 10.55 1.39
N GLY A 497 30.00 9.93 0.26
CA GLY A 497 31.33 9.40 0.00
C GLY A 497 31.56 7.97 0.47
N GLN A 498 30.51 7.28 0.92
CA GLN A 498 30.56 5.92 1.44
C GLN A 498 30.53 4.85 0.32
N VAL A 499 30.06 5.20 -0.89
CA VAL A 499 30.19 4.36 -2.10
C VAL A 499 30.71 5.19 -3.27
N ASP A 500 31.45 4.56 -4.17
CA ASP A 500 32.10 5.28 -5.27
C ASP A 500 31.28 5.37 -6.56
N SER A 501 30.39 4.41 -6.79
CA SER A 501 29.44 4.43 -7.91
C SER A 501 28.31 3.43 -7.68
N LEU A 502 27.36 3.32 -8.62
CA LEU A 502 26.34 2.26 -8.64
C LEU A 502 26.84 0.96 -9.32
N LYS A 503 28.12 0.87 -9.71
CA LYS A 503 28.68 -0.35 -10.28
C LYS A 503 28.84 -1.44 -9.20
N PRO A 504 28.65 -2.72 -9.55
CA PRO A 504 28.67 -3.81 -8.58
C PRO A 504 29.93 -3.86 -7.72
N GLU A 505 31.11 -3.62 -8.30
CA GLU A 505 32.37 -3.65 -7.57
C GLU A 505 32.50 -2.60 -6.44
N HIS A 506 31.63 -1.58 -6.43
CA HIS A 506 31.61 -0.54 -5.39
C HIS A 506 30.48 -0.73 -4.37
N ILE A 507 29.61 -1.74 -4.57
CA ILE A 507 28.53 -2.07 -3.65
C ILE A 507 28.97 -3.31 -2.88
N THR A 508 29.56 -3.09 -1.71
CA THR A 508 30.10 -4.16 -0.86
C THR A 508 29.29 -4.33 0.41
N LEU A 509 29.41 -5.48 1.05
CA LEU A 509 28.84 -5.73 2.38
C LEU A 509 29.58 -4.95 3.48
N PRO A 510 28.91 -4.62 4.60
CA PRO A 510 29.61 -4.37 5.85
C PRO A 510 30.40 -5.63 6.24
N THR A 511 31.59 -5.44 6.82
CA THR A 511 32.45 -6.54 7.30
C THR A 511 32.03 -7.10 8.67
N GLU A 512 30.91 -6.62 9.23
CA GLU A 512 30.43 -7.00 10.57
C GLU A 512 29.07 -7.71 10.54
N GLU A 513 28.78 -8.42 11.64
CA GLU A 513 27.66 -9.36 11.83
C GLU A 513 26.29 -8.78 11.46
N LEU A 514 25.58 -9.45 10.57
CA LEU A 514 24.16 -9.19 10.32
C LEU A 514 23.33 -10.05 11.28
N LYS A 515 22.59 -9.39 12.17
CA LYS A 515 21.75 -10.08 13.15
C LYS A 515 20.46 -10.59 12.50
N SER A 516 20.46 -11.82 12.01
CA SER A 516 19.21 -12.55 11.78
C SER A 516 18.82 -13.33 13.05
N PRO A 517 17.53 -13.39 13.43
CA PRO A 517 17.10 -14.36 14.43
C PRO A 517 17.46 -15.79 13.98
N GLU A 518 17.90 -16.66 14.89
CA GLU A 518 18.19 -18.09 14.60
C GLU A 518 16.98 -18.85 13.99
N ASP A 519 15.79 -18.25 14.04
CA ASP A 519 14.49 -18.81 13.66
C ASP A 519 14.01 -18.45 12.23
N THR A 520 14.77 -17.73 11.40
CA THR A 520 14.32 -17.26 10.07
C THR A 520 14.72 -18.18 8.92
N LYS A 521 14.49 -19.49 9.02
CA LYS A 521 14.96 -20.46 8.02
C LYS A 521 14.26 -20.36 6.67
N ASN A 522 13.08 -19.74 6.62
CA ASN A 522 12.29 -19.59 5.41
C ASN A 522 12.32 -18.17 4.82
N LEU A 523 13.11 -17.27 5.42
CA LEU A 523 13.40 -15.98 4.84
C LEU A 523 14.42 -16.17 3.71
N LEU A 524 14.10 -15.62 2.54
CA LEU A 524 15.03 -15.46 1.43
C LEU A 524 15.18 -13.95 1.19
N ILE A 525 16.42 -13.47 1.28
CA ILE A 525 16.82 -12.15 0.82
C ILE A 525 17.64 -12.35 -0.44
N CYS A 526 17.51 -11.46 -1.42
CA CYS A 526 18.36 -11.45 -2.60
C CYS A 526 18.59 -10.01 -3.04
N VAL A 527 19.85 -9.58 -3.05
CA VAL A 527 20.23 -8.30 -3.64
C VAL A 527 20.41 -8.50 -5.13
N VAL A 528 19.71 -7.68 -5.92
CA VAL A 528 19.74 -7.75 -7.37
C VAL A 528 19.90 -6.36 -7.99
N SER A 529 20.29 -6.34 -9.26
CA SER A 529 20.22 -5.14 -10.08
C SER A 529 19.63 -5.42 -11.45
N ASN A 530 19.11 -4.38 -12.08
CA ASN A 530 18.75 -4.39 -13.49
C ASN A 530 19.09 -3.04 -14.14
N GLU A 531 19.35 -3.06 -15.45
CA GLU A 531 19.65 -1.83 -16.18
C GLU A 531 18.36 -1.02 -16.39
N VAL A 532 18.45 0.29 -16.15
CA VAL A 532 17.40 1.25 -16.51
C VAL A 532 17.91 2.14 -17.62
N THR A 533 17.14 2.23 -18.70
CA THR A 533 17.39 3.17 -19.80
C THR A 533 16.41 4.35 -19.71
N PHE A 534 16.90 5.57 -19.84
CA PHE A 534 16.10 6.79 -19.77
C PHE A 534 16.64 7.87 -20.71
N LYS A 535 15.73 8.66 -21.28
CA LYS A 535 16.09 9.89 -22.01
C LYS A 535 16.37 11.05 -21.06
N ALA A 536 17.25 11.96 -21.49
CA ALA A 536 17.57 13.18 -20.74
C ALA A 536 16.38 14.14 -20.62
N ASP A 537 15.45 14.10 -21.57
CA ASP A 537 14.16 14.78 -21.47
C ASP A 537 13.09 13.86 -20.85
N ASN A 538 11.96 14.45 -20.45
CA ASN A 538 10.81 13.71 -19.93
C ASN A 538 9.87 13.25 -21.06
N SER A 539 10.39 13.04 -22.28
CA SER A 539 9.56 12.62 -23.41
C SER A 539 9.15 11.15 -23.30
N GLU A 540 9.87 10.33 -22.55
CA GLU A 540 9.57 8.91 -22.37
C GLU A 540 9.73 8.51 -20.90
N VAL A 541 8.92 7.55 -20.47
CA VAL A 541 9.09 6.94 -19.15
C VAL A 541 10.38 6.11 -19.13
N PRO A 542 11.06 5.98 -17.97
CA PRO A 542 12.20 5.08 -17.84
C PRO A 542 11.80 3.64 -18.18
N GLU A 543 12.70 2.91 -18.82
CA GLU A 543 12.52 1.50 -19.16
C GLU A 543 13.43 0.64 -18.30
N TYR A 544 12.81 -0.29 -17.57
CA TYR A 544 13.49 -1.26 -16.71
C TYR A 544 13.73 -2.54 -17.51
N SER A 545 14.96 -3.02 -17.52
CA SER A 545 15.32 -4.31 -18.12
C SER A 545 14.65 -5.46 -17.37
N ASP A 546 14.09 -6.42 -18.11
CA ASP A 546 13.61 -7.70 -17.55
C ASP A 546 14.77 -8.63 -17.15
N VAL A 547 15.98 -8.39 -17.67
CA VAL A 547 17.19 -9.10 -17.24
C VAL A 547 17.64 -8.57 -15.89
N VAL A 548 17.59 -9.44 -14.89
CA VAL A 548 17.99 -9.19 -13.51
C VAL A 548 19.31 -9.92 -13.23
N THR A 549 20.26 -9.22 -12.64
CA THR A 549 21.53 -9.80 -12.15
C THR A 549 21.44 -9.94 -10.65
N SER A 550 21.57 -11.16 -10.13
CA SER A 550 21.68 -11.40 -8.69
C SER A 550 23.12 -11.28 -8.21
N TYR A 551 23.29 -10.90 -6.94
CA TYR A 551 24.58 -10.79 -6.27
C TYR A 551 24.60 -11.71 -5.03
N PRO A 552 24.79 -13.03 -5.22
CA PRO A 552 24.87 -14.00 -4.14
C PRO A 552 25.94 -13.66 -3.10
N GLU A 553 27.06 -13.08 -3.49
CA GLU A 553 28.15 -12.66 -2.61
C GLU A 553 27.74 -11.54 -1.65
N ILE A 554 26.80 -10.68 -2.07
CA ILE A 554 26.20 -9.66 -1.18
C ILE A 554 25.18 -10.32 -0.23
N THR A 555 24.69 -11.50 -0.59
CA THR A 555 23.54 -12.10 0.11
C THR A 555 23.94 -13.27 1.02
N ASN A 556 24.95 -14.06 0.65
CA ASN A 556 25.31 -15.36 1.24
C ASN A 556 26.65 -15.38 1.98
N ASP A 557 27.60 -14.50 1.66
CA ASP A 557 28.96 -14.53 2.26
C ASP A 557 28.98 -13.97 3.70
N ILE A 558 27.85 -14.05 4.38
CA ILE A 558 27.65 -13.63 5.76
C ILE A 558 27.58 -14.92 6.61
N PRO A 559 28.51 -15.12 7.56
CA PRO A 559 28.55 -16.30 8.43
C PRO A 559 27.24 -16.57 9.19
N GLU A 560 26.47 -15.53 9.53
CA GLU A 560 25.14 -15.62 10.15
C GLU A 560 23.96 -15.49 9.17
N SER A 561 24.14 -15.63 7.85
CA SER A 561 22.98 -15.60 6.93
C SER A 561 22.03 -16.79 7.12
N PHE A 562 22.38 -17.80 7.91
CA PHE A 562 21.57 -19.01 8.19
C PHE A 562 20.99 -19.69 6.92
N GLY A 563 21.60 -19.52 5.74
CA GLY A 563 21.07 -20.05 4.47
C GLY A 563 19.88 -19.28 3.89
N THR A 564 19.66 -18.03 4.32
CA THR A 564 18.58 -17.13 3.88
C THR A 564 18.89 -16.35 2.62
N GLY A 565 20.04 -16.58 1.99
CA GLY A 565 20.39 -15.90 0.75
C GLY A 565 20.21 -16.78 -0.48
N TYR A 566 20.04 -16.11 -1.63
CA TYR A 566 19.93 -16.78 -2.92
C TYR A 566 21.30 -17.22 -3.43
N ASP A 567 21.54 -18.53 -3.55
CA ASP A 567 22.81 -19.14 -3.97
C ASP A 567 22.80 -19.68 -5.41
N GLY A 568 21.76 -19.36 -6.19
CA GLY A 568 21.54 -19.89 -7.53
C GLY A 568 20.71 -21.18 -7.58
N ASN A 569 20.53 -21.88 -6.45
CA ASN A 569 19.81 -23.16 -6.37
C ASN A 569 18.66 -23.14 -5.35
N ASN A 570 18.79 -22.35 -4.29
CA ASN A 570 17.75 -22.17 -3.29
C ASN A 570 16.77 -21.12 -3.80
N PHE A 571 15.82 -21.56 -4.65
CA PHE A 571 14.71 -20.71 -5.01
C PHE A 571 13.73 -20.58 -3.88
#